data_AF-A0A1G5E5M7-F1
#
_entry.id   AF-A0A1G5E5M7-F1
#
_cell.length_a   1.000
_cell.length_b   1.000
_cell.length_c   1.000
_cell.angle_alpha   90.00
_cell.angle_beta   90.00
_cell.angle_gamma   90.00
#
_symmetry.space_group_name_H-M   'P 1'
#
loop_
_entity.id
_entity.type
_entity.pdbx_description
1 polymer ?
#
loop_
_entity_poly.entity_id
_entity_poly.type
_entity_poly.pdbx_seq_one_letter_code
_entity_poly.pdbx_strand_id
1 'polypeptide(L)'
;MAKKAVLIIYILFSWGISAQKNAVRILIKREISSLKAADTVFINRSSLDDLTQKMDSVKGDLIRKGYLNLVAIDTNDGSTNQVEIILNRKYETIIIEEIDSGVKMDSLKVPLSRKRTTLTTPENLEKQLSSIQALRNSQGSPFAEVVVDRWNFTDQDTARVYIKIINSEKRKIDKIVVNGYPKYPENVIRNLMGQSALYNSKNIERLKTRISNLAYLENIKEPQALFKEDSTLLYIYVRKKNINKADGLISFNTDEDGKLRFNGFLDASLVNNFNYGEQFNFEYRNDDNSQTNIDLQLSIPAIILKKIGVAGELTITRRDSLYQNSSLQTGLSYNFLNNFSSQLNYYSKTSVQESNSNSISDFQTRGFSTRLNYIQISNNLLQPESLRVQIGAGIYERQLGNQETFQYTLEAYIEKLWNLSRSINLKSTLNNFLLKTDDLQFNELRQIGGVRTIRGFNQNNIDTAAYSLLQTDVKYAFNDRIYVSVISDGGVFEDFTERKPQYLYSFGAGFGILTNAGILRLEVVNGRFLNSNQGISSTIAHLNFRILF
;
A
#
# COMPACT_ATOMS: atom_id res chain seq x y z
N MET A 1 54.01 70.40 73.64
CA MET A 1 53.62 69.05 74.14
C MET A 1 52.96 68.29 73.00
N ALA A 2 53.56 67.18 72.59
CA ALA A 2 53.14 66.36 71.46
C ALA A 2 51.74 65.76 71.65
N LYS A 3 50.92 65.74 70.58
CA LYS A 3 49.75 64.85 70.50
C LYS A 3 49.59 64.26 69.10
N LYS A 4 50.11 63.02 69.00
CA LYS A 4 49.50 61.80 68.44
C LYS A 4 48.72 61.91 67.12
N ALA A 5 49.29 61.30 66.08
CA ALA A 5 48.57 60.85 64.90
C ALA A 5 47.59 59.72 65.27
N VAL A 6 46.37 59.79 64.76
CA VAL A 6 45.37 58.72 64.84
C VAL A 6 45.13 58.20 63.42
N LEU A 7 45.45 56.93 63.21
CA LEU A 7 45.17 56.17 62.00
C LEU A 7 43.68 55.77 62.02
N ILE A 8 42.88 56.28 61.08
CA ILE A 8 41.48 55.89 60.90
C ILE A 8 41.42 54.92 59.72
N ILE A 9 41.18 53.63 60.01
CA ILE A 9 40.89 52.59 59.02
C ILE A 9 39.38 52.62 58.76
N TYR A 10 38.96 52.98 57.56
CA TYR A 10 37.57 52.81 57.12
C TYR A 10 37.35 51.38 56.63
N ILE A 11 36.59 50.60 57.40
CA ILE A 11 36.01 49.33 56.96
C ILE A 11 34.74 49.68 56.16
N LEU A 12 34.79 49.52 54.84
CA LEU A 12 33.63 49.62 53.96
C LEU A 12 32.74 48.39 54.13
N PHE A 13 31.65 48.53 54.88
CA PHE A 13 30.52 47.60 54.82
C PHE A 13 29.78 47.82 53.50
N SER A 14 29.91 46.88 52.55
CA SER A 14 29.05 46.84 51.38
C SER A 14 27.68 46.27 51.78
N TRP A 15 26.70 47.15 52.03
CA TRP A 15 25.30 46.74 52.00
C TRP A 15 24.94 46.39 50.56
N GLY A 16 24.70 45.09 50.31
CA GLY A 16 24.14 44.63 49.06
C GLY A 16 22.78 45.27 48.84
N ILE A 17 22.70 46.19 47.87
CA ILE A 17 21.43 46.69 47.34
C ILE A 17 20.77 45.50 46.64
N SER A 18 19.73 44.96 47.25
CA SER A 18 18.84 44.03 46.55
C SER A 18 18.03 44.86 45.56
N ALA A 19 18.39 44.77 44.28
CA ALA A 19 17.58 45.32 43.20
C ALA A 19 16.19 44.68 43.23
N GLN A 20 15.14 45.50 43.08
CA GLN A 20 13.75 45.06 43.02
C GLN A 20 13.60 43.90 42.01
N LYS A 21 12.91 42.84 42.44
CA LYS A 21 12.44 41.77 41.54
C LYS A 21 11.29 42.34 40.70
N ASN A 22 11.59 42.89 39.53
CA ASN A 22 10.54 43.31 38.59
C ASN A 22 9.81 42.06 38.05
N ALA A 23 8.63 41.78 38.59
CA ALA A 23 7.72 40.74 38.12
C ALA A 23 6.59 41.37 37.30
N VAL A 24 6.10 40.67 36.27
CA VAL A 24 4.90 41.08 35.53
C VAL A 24 3.70 40.44 36.19
N ARG A 25 2.72 41.26 36.58
CA ARG A 25 1.48 40.79 37.21
C ARG A 25 0.34 40.85 36.20
N ILE A 26 -0.29 39.70 35.93
CA ILE A 26 -1.50 39.64 35.11
C ILE A 26 -2.70 39.63 36.04
N LEU A 27 -3.56 40.65 35.94
CA LEU A 27 -4.83 40.72 36.64
C LEU A 27 -5.96 40.35 35.70
N ILE A 28 -6.72 39.30 36.03
CA ILE A 28 -7.87 38.88 35.23
C ILE A 28 -9.12 39.44 35.91
N LYS A 29 -9.87 40.28 35.21
CA LYS A 29 -11.10 40.93 35.69
C LYS A 29 -12.30 40.49 34.87
N ARG A 30 -13.47 40.41 35.50
CA ARG A 30 -14.72 40.02 34.81
C ARG A 30 -15.30 41.18 33.98
N GLU A 31 -15.27 42.39 34.55
CA GLU A 31 -15.78 43.62 33.94
C GLU A 31 -14.84 44.79 34.24
N ILE A 32 -14.86 45.83 33.39
CA ILE A 32 -14.01 47.04 33.50
C ILE A 32 -14.19 47.75 34.85
N SER A 33 -15.41 47.75 35.39
CA SER A 33 -15.78 48.39 36.67
C SER A 33 -15.42 47.57 37.91
N SER A 34 -14.90 46.34 37.76
CA SER A 34 -14.61 45.48 38.90
C SER A 34 -13.32 45.89 39.63
N LEU A 35 -13.44 46.18 40.93
CA LEU A 35 -12.32 46.58 41.80
C LEU A 35 -11.46 45.39 42.27
N LYS A 36 -11.95 44.16 42.13
CA LYS A 36 -11.25 42.92 42.51
C LYS A 36 -11.01 42.05 41.29
N ALA A 37 -9.76 41.60 41.12
CA ALA A 37 -9.42 40.60 40.12
C ALA A 37 -10.12 39.28 40.46
N ALA A 38 -10.69 38.64 39.44
CA ALA A 38 -11.26 37.30 39.53
C ALA A 38 -10.14 36.25 39.68
N ASP A 39 -8.97 36.50 39.10
CA ASP A 39 -7.77 35.68 39.23
C ASP A 39 -6.49 36.52 39.03
N THR A 40 -5.35 36.05 39.49
CA THR A 40 -4.05 36.72 39.34
C THR A 40 -2.96 35.71 38.98
N VAL A 41 -2.25 35.97 37.88
CA VAL A 41 -1.10 35.16 37.46
C VAL A 41 0.18 36.00 37.59
N PHE A 42 1.19 35.45 38.26
CA PHE A 42 2.51 36.07 38.41
C PHE A 42 3.50 35.45 37.44
N ILE A 43 4.17 36.29 36.65
CA ILE A 43 5.25 35.87 35.75
C ILE A 43 6.56 36.48 36.23
N ASN A 44 7.50 35.62 36.65
CA ASN A 44 8.86 36.00 37.02
C ASN A 44 9.68 36.36 35.76
N ARG A 45 10.63 37.31 35.88
CA ARG A 45 11.42 37.84 34.77
C ARG A 45 12.06 36.73 33.93
N SER A 46 11.78 36.81 32.64
CA SER A 46 12.46 36.17 31.51
C SER A 46 12.58 37.21 30.38
N SER A 47 13.16 36.86 29.22
CA SER A 47 13.30 37.80 28.09
C SER A 47 11.93 38.41 27.70
N LEU A 48 11.93 39.61 27.10
CA LEU A 48 10.71 40.24 26.60
C LEU A 48 9.90 39.30 25.69
N ASP A 49 10.58 38.50 24.87
CA ASP A 49 9.97 37.49 24.01
C ASP A 49 9.22 36.39 24.79
N ASP A 50 9.76 35.96 25.94
CA ASP A 50 9.13 34.93 26.78
C ASP A 50 7.90 35.48 27.53
N LEU A 51 7.89 36.78 27.85
CA LEU A 51 6.72 37.46 28.43
C LEU A 51 5.58 37.58 27.40
N THR A 52 5.89 37.93 26.16
CA THR A 52 4.90 37.98 25.07
C THR A 52 4.32 36.60 24.77
N GLN A 53 5.17 35.56 24.68
CA GLN A 53 4.70 34.19 24.44
C GLN A 53 3.78 33.68 25.56
N LYS A 54 4.12 33.96 26.82
CA LYS A 54 3.26 33.57 27.97
C LYS A 54 1.94 34.33 27.99
N MET A 55 1.95 35.63 27.65
CA MET A 55 0.72 36.43 27.53
C MET A 55 -0.21 35.89 26.44
N ASP A 56 0.35 35.54 25.28
CA ASP A 56 -0.40 34.98 24.17
C ASP A 56 -0.99 33.60 24.53
N SER A 57 -0.25 32.77 25.26
CA SER A 57 -0.75 31.50 25.79
C SER A 57 -1.94 31.72 26.74
N VAL A 58 -1.86 32.68 27.67
CA VAL A 58 -2.95 32.98 28.61
C VAL A 58 -4.19 33.49 27.86
N LYS A 59 -4.01 34.38 26.88
CA LYS A 59 -5.11 34.87 26.03
C LYS A 59 -5.75 33.72 25.23
N GLY A 60 -4.94 32.86 24.63
CA GLY A 60 -5.43 31.68 23.88
C GLY A 60 -6.25 30.73 24.75
N ASP A 61 -5.82 30.47 25.98
CA ASP A 61 -6.58 29.65 26.93
C ASP A 61 -7.94 30.27 27.31
N LEU A 62 -7.98 31.59 27.50
CA LEU A 62 -9.21 32.31 27.81
C LEU A 62 -10.17 32.36 26.62
N ILE A 63 -9.66 32.52 25.40
CA ILE A 63 -10.45 32.43 24.16
C ILE A 63 -11.06 31.02 24.03
N ARG A 64 -10.28 29.96 24.26
CA ARG A 64 -10.77 28.57 24.23
C ARG A 64 -11.83 28.28 25.30
N LYS A 65 -11.77 28.96 26.45
CA LYS A 65 -12.80 28.92 27.50
C LYS A 65 -14.06 29.73 27.19
N GLY A 66 -14.08 30.49 26.10
CA GLY A 66 -15.24 31.23 25.60
C GLY A 66 -15.22 32.75 25.82
N TYR A 67 -14.12 33.33 26.32
CA TYR A 67 -13.98 34.78 26.49
C TYR A 67 -13.49 35.44 25.19
N LEU A 68 -14.32 35.40 24.15
CA LEU A 68 -13.95 35.75 22.78
C LEU A 68 -13.73 37.26 22.55
N ASN A 69 -14.35 38.11 23.38
CA ASN A 69 -14.22 39.56 23.32
C ASN A 69 -13.38 40.11 24.48
N LEU A 70 -12.44 39.33 25.00
CA LEU A 70 -11.52 39.79 26.04
C LEU A 70 -10.69 40.99 25.56
N VAL A 71 -10.34 41.89 26.47
CA VAL A 71 -9.50 43.06 26.21
C VAL A 71 -8.31 43.04 27.16
N ALA A 72 -7.10 43.23 26.64
CA ALA A 72 -5.90 43.36 27.46
C ALA A 72 -5.42 44.82 27.46
N ILE A 73 -5.16 45.36 28.65
CA ILE A 73 -4.72 46.74 28.86
C ILE A 73 -3.40 46.70 29.63
N ASP A 74 -2.36 47.28 29.03
CA ASP A 74 -1.08 47.45 29.70
C ASP A 74 -1.16 48.66 30.64
N THR A 75 -0.88 48.44 31.91
CA THR A 75 -0.84 49.49 32.94
C THR A 75 0.54 49.50 33.58
N ASN A 76 1.22 50.64 33.50
CA ASN A 76 2.57 50.80 34.05
C ASN A 76 2.47 51.63 35.35
N ASP A 77 2.64 50.99 36.50
CA ASP A 77 2.50 51.62 37.81
C ASP A 77 3.86 51.84 38.50
N GLY A 78 4.82 52.39 37.76
CA GLY A 78 6.09 52.94 38.26
C GLY A 78 7.12 51.96 38.87
N SER A 79 6.73 50.74 39.24
CA SER A 79 7.62 49.73 39.84
C SER A 79 7.33 48.28 39.43
N THR A 80 6.15 47.98 38.86
CA THR A 80 5.80 46.68 38.28
C THR A 80 5.04 46.87 36.98
N ASN A 81 5.45 46.16 35.91
CA ASN A 81 4.67 46.09 34.68
C ASN A 81 3.42 45.23 34.97
N GLN A 82 2.23 45.82 34.84
CA GLN A 82 0.97 45.13 35.08
C GLN A 82 0.18 45.03 33.77
N VAL A 83 -0.41 43.86 33.51
CA VAL A 83 -1.32 43.66 32.38
C VAL A 83 -2.67 43.26 32.92
N GLU A 84 -3.69 44.04 32.59
CA GLU A 84 -5.05 43.75 32.99
C GLU A 84 -5.80 43.10 31.82
N ILE A 85 -6.30 41.88 32.03
CA ILE A 85 -7.15 41.17 31.07
C ILE A 85 -8.59 41.25 31.56
N ILE A 86 -9.43 41.90 30.77
CA ILE A 86 -10.85 42.06 31.02
C ILE A 86 -11.58 41.02 30.19
N LEU A 87 -12.16 40.02 30.87
CA LEU A 87 -12.75 38.84 30.24
C LEU A 87 -14.03 39.14 29.45
N ASN A 88 -14.78 40.16 29.85
CA ASN A 88 -16.10 40.47 29.31
C ASN A 88 -17.05 39.25 29.38
N ARG A 89 -17.80 38.98 28.32
CA ARG A 89 -18.84 37.94 28.30
C ARG A 89 -18.26 36.61 27.84
N LYS A 90 -18.73 35.52 28.47
CA LYS A 90 -18.45 34.17 28.03
C LYS A 90 -19.47 33.76 26.96
N TYR A 91 -18.98 33.28 25.82
CA TYR A 91 -19.78 32.70 24.75
C TYR A 91 -19.63 31.19 24.76
N GLU A 92 -20.73 30.45 24.63
CA GLU A 92 -20.73 28.99 24.60
C GLU A 92 -20.76 28.44 23.18
N THR A 93 -21.39 29.19 22.26
CA THR A 93 -21.59 28.80 20.87
C THR A 93 -21.06 29.86 19.92
N ILE A 94 -20.51 29.41 18.79
CA ILE A 94 -20.04 30.26 17.69
C ILE A 94 -20.70 29.79 16.39
N ILE A 95 -21.28 30.73 15.65
CA ILE A 95 -21.74 30.52 14.28
C ILE A 95 -20.66 31.02 13.33
N ILE A 96 -20.19 30.15 12.44
CA ILE A 96 -19.25 30.49 11.38
C ILE A 96 -20.03 30.80 10.09
N GLU A 97 -19.82 32.00 9.54
CA GLU A 97 -20.38 32.46 8.28
C GLU A 97 -19.26 32.82 7.29
N GLU A 98 -19.29 32.24 6.09
CA GLU A 98 -18.36 32.58 5.01
C GLU A 98 -18.86 33.82 4.26
N ILE A 99 -18.00 34.84 4.14
CA ILE A 99 -18.27 36.02 3.30
C ILE A 99 -17.96 35.65 1.85
N ASP A 100 -19.00 35.55 1.04
CA ASP A 100 -18.90 35.20 -0.38
C ASP A 100 -18.07 36.24 -1.13
N SER A 101 -16.83 35.88 -1.45
CA SER A 101 -15.82 36.79 -2.00
C SER A 101 -15.93 36.88 -3.51
N GLY A 102 -17.10 37.19 -4.08
CA GLY A 102 -17.27 37.67 -5.47
C GLY A 102 -16.71 36.83 -6.64
N VAL A 103 -16.10 35.67 -6.42
CA VAL A 103 -15.58 34.78 -7.47
C VAL A 103 -16.67 33.79 -7.83
N LYS A 104 -17.25 33.93 -9.04
CA LYS A 104 -18.24 32.98 -9.59
C LYS A 104 -17.71 31.55 -9.52
N MET A 105 -18.33 30.74 -8.67
CA MET A 105 -18.04 29.33 -8.47
C MET A 105 -18.70 28.44 -9.54
N ASP A 106 -18.06 28.27 -10.69
CA ASP A 106 -18.48 27.25 -11.69
C ASP A 106 -18.04 25.81 -11.34
N SER A 107 -17.62 25.53 -10.10
CA SER A 107 -17.25 24.16 -9.69
C SER A 107 -17.88 23.66 -8.37
N LEU A 108 -18.88 24.36 -7.83
CA LEU A 108 -19.74 23.82 -6.78
C LEU A 108 -20.91 23.01 -7.40
N LYS A 109 -20.59 21.91 -8.07
CA LYS A 109 -21.52 20.78 -8.20
C LYS A 109 -21.10 19.71 -7.19
N VAL A 110 -21.27 20.03 -5.91
CA VAL A 110 -21.64 19.02 -4.91
C VAL A 110 -23.16 19.13 -4.78
N PRO A 111 -23.92 18.04 -4.98
CA PRO A 111 -25.36 18.09 -4.82
C PRO A 111 -25.68 18.37 -3.35
N LEU A 112 -26.37 19.49 -3.11
CA LEU A 112 -27.10 19.82 -1.89
C LEU A 112 -26.26 20.24 -0.65
N SER A 113 -25.95 21.54 -0.53
CA SER A 113 -26.44 22.33 0.62
C SER A 113 -26.21 23.82 0.41
N ARG A 114 -27.29 24.57 0.21
CA ARG A 114 -27.35 26.03 0.34
C ARG A 114 -27.09 26.41 1.81
N LYS A 115 -26.38 27.53 2.06
CA LYS A 115 -26.21 28.24 3.35
C LYS A 115 -26.31 27.35 4.61
N ARG A 116 -25.23 26.66 4.99
CA ARG A 116 -25.13 26.10 6.35
C ARG A 116 -24.33 27.05 7.22
N THR A 117 -25.02 27.72 8.14
CA THR A 117 -24.42 28.23 9.38
C THR A 117 -23.77 27.05 10.09
N THR A 118 -22.45 27.07 10.22
CA THR A 118 -21.72 26.00 10.91
C THR A 118 -21.63 26.37 12.39
N LEU A 119 -22.15 25.52 13.27
CA LEU A 119 -22.11 25.74 14.72
C LEU A 119 -20.87 25.08 15.31
N THR A 120 -20.19 25.77 16.22
CA THR A 120 -19.03 25.25 16.94
C THR A 120 -18.93 25.83 18.35
N THR A 121 -18.00 25.29 19.14
CA THR A 121 -17.63 25.85 20.44
C THR A 121 -16.32 26.63 20.33
N PRO A 122 -16.04 27.58 21.23
CA PRO A 122 -14.76 28.29 21.29
C PRO A 122 -13.54 27.37 21.29
N GLU A 123 -13.60 26.26 22.05
CA GLU A 123 -12.54 25.25 22.10
C GLU A 123 -12.28 24.57 20.73
N ASN A 124 -13.33 24.35 19.94
CA ASN A 124 -13.24 23.64 18.66
C ASN A 124 -13.10 24.58 17.45
N LEU A 125 -13.15 25.90 17.65
CA LEU A 125 -13.13 26.87 16.56
C LEU A 125 -11.89 26.71 15.68
N GLU A 126 -10.69 26.70 16.27
CA GLU A 126 -9.43 26.56 15.53
C GLU A 126 -9.38 25.27 14.72
N LYS A 127 -9.86 24.17 15.30
CA LYS A 127 -9.94 22.86 14.62
C LYS A 127 -10.90 22.91 13.44
N GLN A 128 -12.04 23.59 13.57
CA GLN A 128 -12.99 23.76 12.46
C GLN A 128 -12.41 24.64 11.35
N LEU A 129 -11.79 25.77 11.67
CA LEU A 129 -11.13 26.63 10.68
C LEU A 129 -10.01 25.87 9.94
N SER A 130 -9.20 25.11 10.68
CA SER A 130 -8.17 24.23 10.10
C SER A 130 -8.77 23.16 9.19
N SER A 131 -9.96 22.63 9.51
CA SER A 131 -10.65 21.63 8.68
C SER A 131 -11.17 22.25 7.37
N ILE A 132 -11.66 23.50 7.42
CA ILE A 132 -12.05 24.26 6.23
C ILE A 132 -10.83 24.51 5.33
N GLN A 133 -9.70 24.92 5.91
CA GLN A 133 -8.44 25.08 5.17
C GLN A 133 -7.98 23.76 4.56
N ALA A 134 -7.98 22.67 5.34
CA ALA A 134 -7.60 21.34 4.88
C ALA A 134 -8.47 20.85 3.72
N LEU A 135 -9.76 21.18 3.71
CA LEU A 135 -10.65 20.89 2.59
C LEU A 135 -10.19 21.62 1.31
N ARG A 136 -9.84 22.90 1.39
CA ARG A 136 -9.30 23.67 0.25
C ARG A 136 -7.95 23.12 -0.22
N ASN A 137 -7.05 22.77 0.70
CA ASN A 137 -5.78 22.12 0.39
C ASN A 137 -6.00 20.79 -0.34
N SER A 138 -7.01 20.00 0.06
CA SER A 138 -7.36 18.73 -0.59
C SER A 138 -7.84 18.91 -2.04
N GLN A 139 -8.40 20.08 -2.36
CA GLN A 139 -8.87 20.46 -3.70
C GLN A 139 -7.75 21.05 -4.58
N GLY A 140 -6.51 21.12 -4.07
CA GLY A 140 -5.34 21.52 -4.85
C GLY A 140 -4.85 22.95 -4.62
N SER A 141 -5.37 23.68 -3.62
CA SER A 141 -4.91 25.02 -3.25
C SER A 141 -4.02 24.96 -2.01
N PRO A 142 -2.70 24.72 -2.12
CA PRO A 142 -1.82 24.44 -0.97
C PRO A 142 -1.61 25.62 -0.02
N PHE A 143 -1.83 26.84 -0.51
CA PHE A 143 -1.69 28.08 0.27
C PHE A 143 -3.05 28.72 0.50
N ALA A 144 -4.13 27.93 0.60
CA ALA A 144 -5.42 28.48 0.96
C ALA A 144 -5.37 29.01 2.40
N GLU A 145 -5.92 30.20 2.61
CA GLU A 145 -5.98 30.84 3.93
C GLU A 145 -7.43 31.00 4.37
N VAL A 146 -7.67 30.77 5.65
CA VAL A 146 -8.95 31.03 6.30
C VAL A 146 -8.71 32.15 7.30
N VAL A 147 -9.17 33.35 6.95
CA VAL A 147 -8.96 34.56 7.75
C VAL A 147 -10.26 34.91 8.46
N VAL A 148 -10.16 35.24 9.74
CA VAL A 148 -11.28 35.85 10.47
C VAL A 148 -11.36 37.32 10.06
N ASP A 149 -12.44 37.69 9.38
CA ASP A 149 -12.66 39.06 8.92
C ASP A 149 -13.18 39.93 10.07
N ARG A 150 -14.26 39.47 10.72
CA ARG A 150 -14.87 40.19 11.84
C ARG A 150 -15.68 39.27 12.75
N TRP A 151 -15.84 39.72 13.99
CA TRP A 151 -16.76 39.14 14.96
C TRP A 151 -18.00 40.01 15.10
N ASN A 152 -19.15 39.38 15.29
CA ASN A 152 -20.37 40.02 15.74
C ASN A 152 -20.81 39.36 17.05
N PHE A 153 -20.61 40.11 18.12
CA PHE A 153 -20.96 39.74 19.48
C PHE A 153 -22.36 40.28 19.77
N THR A 154 -23.32 39.39 19.98
CA THR A 154 -24.69 39.76 20.41
C THR A 154 -24.82 39.68 21.93
N ASP A 155 -25.95 40.13 22.46
CA ASP A 155 -26.31 39.99 23.89
C ASP A 155 -26.72 38.55 24.29
N GLN A 156 -26.47 37.56 23.43
CA GLN A 156 -26.76 36.15 23.68
C GLN A 156 -25.46 35.37 23.86
N ASP A 157 -25.55 34.13 24.35
CA ASP A 157 -24.39 33.24 24.55
C ASP A 157 -23.82 32.68 23.22
N THR A 158 -24.24 33.26 22.10
CA THR A 158 -23.85 32.87 20.73
C THR A 158 -23.13 34.04 20.04
N ALA A 159 -21.85 33.85 19.71
CA ALA A 159 -21.10 34.78 18.87
C ALA A 159 -21.23 34.39 17.40
N ARG A 160 -21.13 35.36 16.48
CA ARG A 160 -20.96 35.09 15.04
C ARG A 160 -19.56 35.49 14.60
N VAL A 161 -18.90 34.62 13.86
CA VAL A 161 -17.62 34.92 13.20
C VAL A 161 -17.82 34.89 11.70
N TYR A 162 -17.37 35.96 11.05
CA TYR A 162 -17.32 36.05 9.61
C TYR A 162 -15.92 35.70 9.15
N ILE A 163 -15.82 34.69 8.30
CA ILE A 163 -14.55 34.24 7.74
C ILE A 163 -14.47 34.57 6.26
N LYS A 164 -13.26 34.85 5.79
CA LYS A 164 -12.92 35.01 4.39
C LYS A 164 -11.95 33.90 3.99
N ILE A 165 -12.29 33.18 2.93
CA ILE A 165 -11.41 32.16 2.36
C ILE A 165 -10.62 32.79 1.21
N ILE A 166 -9.31 32.94 1.41
CA ILE A 166 -8.40 33.41 0.36
C ILE A 166 -7.85 32.16 -0.32
N ASN A 167 -8.41 31.83 -1.49
CA ASN A 167 -7.93 30.70 -2.27
C ASN A 167 -6.67 31.10 -3.03
N SER A 168 -5.62 30.28 -2.90
CA SER A 168 -4.48 30.31 -3.80
C SER A 168 -4.80 29.58 -5.10
N GLU A 169 -4.02 29.88 -6.15
CA GLU A 169 -4.08 29.14 -7.41
C GLU A 169 -3.92 27.65 -7.18
N LYS A 170 -4.70 26.86 -7.93
CA LYS A 170 -4.61 25.41 -7.86
C LYS A 170 -3.28 24.94 -8.44
N ARG A 171 -2.51 24.22 -7.64
CA ARG A 171 -1.21 23.68 -8.05
C ARG A 171 -1.35 22.23 -8.49
N LYS A 172 -0.61 21.88 -9.53
CA LYS A 172 -0.44 20.50 -10.01
C LYS A 172 1.00 20.09 -9.77
N ILE A 173 1.26 18.79 -9.72
CA ILE A 173 2.61 18.25 -9.66
C ILE A 173 3.12 18.17 -11.11
N ASP A 174 4.00 19.10 -11.48
CA ASP A 174 4.50 19.22 -12.85
C ASP A 174 5.68 18.29 -13.11
N LYS A 175 6.55 18.11 -12.09
CA LYS A 175 7.72 17.26 -12.20
C LYS A 175 8.00 16.53 -10.89
N ILE A 176 8.32 15.25 -11.00
CA ILE A 176 8.88 14.46 -9.90
C ILE A 176 10.39 14.44 -10.05
N VAL A 177 11.10 14.80 -8.98
CA VAL A 177 12.57 14.75 -8.90
C VAL A 177 12.94 13.64 -7.93
N VAL A 178 13.78 12.71 -8.35
CA VAL A 178 14.15 11.53 -7.56
C VAL A 178 15.56 11.68 -7.02
N ASN A 179 15.69 11.63 -5.69
CA ASN A 179 16.96 11.70 -4.99
C ASN A 179 17.28 10.34 -4.33
N GLY A 180 18.56 9.95 -4.31
CA GLY A 180 19.05 8.72 -3.67
C GLY A 180 19.23 7.51 -4.61
N TYR A 181 18.63 7.55 -5.80
CA TYR A 181 18.80 6.52 -6.83
C TYR A 181 18.93 7.15 -8.23
N PRO A 182 20.14 7.52 -8.69
CA PRO A 182 20.32 8.26 -9.95
C PRO A 182 19.86 7.52 -11.21
N LYS A 183 19.98 6.19 -11.23
CA LYS A 183 19.58 5.33 -12.37
C LYS A 183 18.14 4.82 -12.25
N TYR A 184 17.28 5.45 -11.45
CA TYR A 184 15.92 4.98 -11.24
C TYR A 184 15.15 4.76 -12.56
N PRO A 185 14.21 3.81 -12.60
CA PRO A 185 13.40 3.57 -13.79
C PRO A 185 12.41 4.72 -14.00
N GLU A 186 12.85 5.73 -14.76
CA GLU A 186 12.15 7.03 -14.87
C GLU A 186 10.71 6.86 -15.36
N ASN A 187 10.50 6.01 -16.38
CA ASN A 187 9.17 5.78 -16.94
C ASN A 187 8.23 5.11 -15.94
N VAL A 188 8.74 4.20 -15.10
CA VAL A 188 7.95 3.54 -14.05
C VAL A 188 7.49 4.58 -13.03
N ILE A 189 8.42 5.36 -12.47
CA ILE A 189 8.10 6.41 -11.49
C ILE A 189 7.12 7.43 -12.06
N ARG A 190 7.32 7.86 -13.31
CA ARG A 190 6.43 8.80 -13.99
C ARG A 190 4.99 8.29 -14.07
N ASN A 191 4.79 6.98 -14.26
CA ASN A 191 3.46 6.38 -14.39
C ASN A 191 2.79 6.06 -13.05
N LEU A 192 3.50 6.17 -11.91
CA LEU A 192 2.91 6.00 -10.58
C LEU A 192 1.94 7.13 -10.22
N MET A 193 1.97 8.25 -10.93
CA MET A 193 1.04 9.36 -10.78
C MET A 193 0.37 9.63 -12.12
N GLY A 194 -0.92 9.99 -12.10
CA GLY A 194 -1.58 10.49 -13.30
C GLY A 194 -0.88 11.77 -13.78
N GLN A 195 -0.82 11.98 -15.10
CA GLN A 195 -0.31 13.23 -15.66
C GLN A 195 -1.06 14.41 -15.02
N SER A 196 -0.31 15.42 -14.57
CA SER A 196 -0.90 16.68 -14.07
C SER A 196 -1.81 16.51 -12.84
N ALA A 197 -1.49 15.56 -11.97
CA ALA A 197 -2.23 15.35 -10.73
C ALA A 197 -2.20 16.60 -9.84
N LEU A 198 -3.33 16.92 -9.20
CA LEU A 198 -3.42 18.02 -8.25
C LEU A 198 -2.46 17.79 -7.08
N TYR A 199 -1.79 18.85 -6.65
CA TYR A 199 -0.96 18.83 -5.46
C TYR A 199 -1.85 18.80 -4.21
N ASN A 200 -1.91 17.65 -3.54
CA ASN A 200 -2.56 17.51 -2.24
C ASN A 200 -2.00 16.30 -1.49
N SER A 201 -2.22 16.26 -0.17
CA SER A 201 -1.70 15.20 0.71
C SER A 201 -2.15 13.80 0.28
N LYS A 202 -3.40 13.66 -0.19
CA LYS A 202 -3.96 12.37 -0.63
C LYS A 202 -3.23 11.79 -1.84
N ASN A 203 -2.86 12.62 -2.83
CA ASN A 203 -2.12 12.17 -4.01
C ASN A 203 -0.65 11.88 -3.69
N ILE A 204 -0.05 12.65 -2.77
CA ILE A 204 1.33 12.40 -2.29
C ILE A 204 1.39 11.08 -1.52
N GLU A 205 0.43 10.81 -0.64
CA GLU A 205 0.33 9.55 0.08
C GLU A 205 0.12 8.36 -0.86
N ARG A 206 -0.77 8.50 -1.87
CA ARG A 206 -0.93 7.48 -2.91
C ARG A 206 0.36 7.21 -3.68
N LEU A 207 1.11 8.25 -4.04
CA LEU A 207 2.41 8.08 -4.69
C LEU A 207 3.37 7.31 -3.79
N LYS A 208 3.48 7.70 -2.51
CA LYS A 208 4.34 7.04 -1.53
C LYS A 208 4.00 5.56 -1.41
N THR A 209 2.72 5.22 -1.24
CA THR A 209 2.25 3.82 -1.19
C THR A 209 2.58 3.07 -2.47
N ARG A 210 2.38 3.67 -3.65
CA ARG A 210 2.74 3.05 -4.93
C ARG A 210 4.24 2.83 -5.10
N ILE A 211 5.08 3.74 -4.61
CA ILE A 211 6.53 3.56 -4.56
C ILE A 211 6.89 2.41 -3.62
N SER A 212 6.29 2.36 -2.42
CA SER A 212 6.52 1.27 -1.47
C SER A 212 6.10 -0.10 -2.02
N ASN A 213 5.14 -0.15 -2.94
CA ASN A 213 4.72 -1.38 -3.61
C ASN A 213 5.76 -1.89 -4.63
N LEU A 214 6.71 -1.05 -5.05
CA LEU A 214 7.86 -1.47 -5.85
C LEU A 214 8.93 -2.03 -4.91
N ALA A 215 8.97 -3.34 -4.74
CA ALA A 215 9.82 -4.01 -3.74
C ALA A 215 11.33 -3.70 -3.86
N TYR A 216 11.81 -3.28 -5.03
CA TYR A 216 13.20 -2.86 -5.26
C TYR A 216 13.48 -1.40 -4.87
N LEU A 217 12.49 -0.67 -4.35
CA LEU A 217 12.62 0.70 -3.85
C LEU A 217 12.24 0.79 -2.38
N GLU A 218 12.94 1.67 -1.68
CA GLU A 218 12.66 2.02 -0.30
C GLU A 218 12.51 3.54 -0.20
N ASN A 219 11.42 4.01 0.43
CA ASN A 219 11.23 5.42 0.77
C ASN A 219 12.13 5.78 1.96
N ILE A 220 13.08 6.70 1.77
CA ILE A 220 14.05 7.08 2.82
C ILE A 220 13.67 8.39 3.54
N LYS A 221 12.76 9.19 2.98
CA LYS A 221 12.28 10.47 3.55
C LYS A 221 10.90 10.83 2.98
N GLU A 222 10.12 11.61 3.72
CA GLU A 222 8.88 12.19 3.21
C GLU A 222 9.10 13.06 1.96
N PRO A 223 8.21 12.99 0.96
CA PRO A 223 8.26 13.87 -0.20
C PRO A 223 8.21 15.35 0.18
N GLN A 224 8.93 16.18 -0.56
CA GLN A 224 8.98 17.64 -0.34
C GLN A 224 8.64 18.38 -1.62
N ALA A 225 7.84 19.43 -1.51
CA ALA A 225 7.42 20.24 -2.65
C ALA A 225 8.23 21.53 -2.73
N LEU A 226 8.71 21.86 -3.92
CA LEU A 226 9.23 23.17 -4.27
C LEU A 226 8.24 23.86 -5.19
N PHE A 227 7.64 24.94 -4.70
CA PHE A 227 6.78 25.80 -5.49
C PHE A 227 7.63 26.88 -6.14
N LYS A 228 7.72 26.84 -7.47
CA LYS A 228 8.20 27.95 -8.29
C LYS A 228 7.02 28.81 -8.70
N GLU A 229 7.30 29.95 -9.33
CA GLU A 229 6.26 30.81 -9.89
C GLU A 229 5.34 30.03 -10.85
N ASP A 230 5.94 29.31 -11.80
CA ASP A 230 5.24 28.61 -12.90
C ASP A 230 4.96 27.12 -12.67
N SER A 231 5.62 26.49 -11.70
CA SER A 231 5.67 25.02 -11.60
C SER A 231 5.86 24.50 -10.19
N THR A 232 5.38 23.29 -9.93
CA THR A 232 5.56 22.61 -8.64
C THR A 232 6.37 21.34 -8.85
N LEU A 233 7.54 21.30 -8.22
CA LEU A 233 8.46 20.16 -8.27
C LEU A 233 8.28 19.34 -6.99
N LEU A 234 7.94 18.06 -7.13
CA LEU A 234 7.86 17.13 -6.02
C LEU A 234 9.16 16.32 -5.93
N TYR A 235 9.93 16.55 -4.89
CA TYR A 235 11.10 15.77 -4.56
C TYR A 235 10.68 14.51 -3.81
N ILE A 236 11.08 13.36 -4.33
CA ILE A 236 10.97 12.07 -3.63
C ILE A 236 12.37 11.54 -3.33
N TYR A 237 12.49 10.86 -2.21
CA TYR A 237 13.76 10.35 -1.71
C TYR A 237 13.64 8.84 -1.62
N VAL A 238 14.30 8.14 -2.54
CA VAL A 238 14.23 6.68 -2.64
C VAL A 238 15.61 6.08 -2.78
N ARG A 239 15.78 4.88 -2.25
CA ARG A 239 17.00 4.07 -2.41
C ARG A 239 16.67 2.77 -3.12
N LYS A 240 17.57 2.29 -3.98
CA LYS A 240 17.49 0.97 -4.59
C LYS A 240 17.78 -0.10 -3.54
N LYS A 241 16.89 -1.09 -3.42
CA LYS A 241 17.07 -2.30 -2.62
C LYS A 241 17.35 -3.48 -3.56
N ASN A 242 18.39 -4.25 -3.25
CA ASN A 242 18.61 -5.52 -3.94
C ASN A 242 17.66 -6.57 -3.34
N ILE A 243 16.78 -7.12 -4.18
CA ILE A 243 15.79 -8.14 -3.80
C ILE A 243 15.92 -9.40 -4.65
N ASN A 244 17.07 -9.57 -5.30
CA ASN A 244 17.35 -10.74 -6.12
C ASN A 244 17.31 -12.00 -5.27
N LYS A 245 16.73 -13.07 -5.83
CA LYS A 245 16.62 -14.38 -5.21
C LYS A 245 17.28 -15.41 -6.11
N ALA A 246 17.97 -16.36 -5.50
CA ALA A 246 18.42 -17.57 -6.16
C ALA A 246 18.42 -18.68 -5.10
N ASP A 247 17.78 -19.80 -5.42
CA ASP A 247 17.73 -21.01 -4.61
C ASP A 247 17.82 -22.22 -5.54
N GLY A 248 18.27 -23.35 -5.02
CA GLY A 248 18.37 -24.55 -5.83
C GLY A 248 19.08 -25.70 -5.17
N LEU A 249 18.70 -26.89 -5.62
CA LEU A 249 19.31 -28.15 -5.26
C LEU A 249 19.39 -28.98 -6.55
N ILE A 250 20.60 -29.35 -6.96
CA ILE A 250 20.81 -30.25 -8.08
C ILE A 250 21.53 -31.49 -7.54
N SER A 251 20.96 -32.65 -7.79
CA SER A 251 21.64 -33.94 -7.71
C SER A 251 21.94 -34.44 -9.11
N PHE A 252 23.05 -35.16 -9.23
CA PHE A 252 23.46 -35.78 -10.49
C PHE A 252 23.54 -37.29 -10.29
N ASN A 253 22.91 -38.04 -11.19
CA ASN A 253 22.96 -39.50 -11.22
C ASN A 253 23.33 -39.94 -12.63
N THR A 254 23.93 -41.12 -12.76
CA THR A 254 24.15 -41.75 -14.07
C THR A 254 23.08 -42.81 -14.24
N ASP A 255 22.43 -42.84 -15.40
CA ASP A 255 21.45 -43.89 -15.69
C ASP A 255 22.09 -45.20 -16.15
N GLU A 256 21.24 -46.21 -16.36
CA GLU A 256 21.65 -47.54 -16.84
C GLU A 256 22.38 -47.48 -18.20
N ASP A 257 22.16 -46.42 -19.00
CA ASP A 257 22.80 -46.17 -20.30
C ASP A 257 24.10 -45.34 -20.19
N GLY A 258 24.54 -44.97 -18.98
CA GLY A 258 25.73 -44.16 -18.77
C GLY A 258 25.54 -42.66 -19.01
N LYS A 259 24.30 -42.18 -19.22
CA LYS A 259 24.00 -40.75 -19.42
C LYS A 259 23.88 -40.03 -18.08
N LEU A 260 24.52 -38.87 -18.01
CA LEU A 260 24.42 -37.99 -16.86
C LEU A 260 23.01 -37.37 -16.79
N ARG A 261 22.33 -37.54 -15.65
CA ARG A 261 21.02 -37.00 -15.35
C ARG A 261 21.11 -35.98 -14.24
N PHE A 262 20.35 -34.90 -14.37
CA PHE A 262 20.21 -33.85 -13.37
C PHE A 262 18.81 -33.91 -12.78
N ASN A 263 18.72 -34.12 -11.47
CA ASN A 263 17.48 -34.10 -10.71
C ASN A 263 17.50 -32.92 -9.74
N GLY A 264 16.32 -32.40 -9.39
CA GLY A 264 16.18 -31.29 -8.46
C GLY A 264 15.69 -30.00 -9.13
N PHE A 265 15.98 -28.85 -8.54
CA PHE A 265 15.43 -27.57 -9.00
C PHE A 265 16.44 -26.43 -8.89
N LEU A 266 16.25 -25.41 -9.74
CA LEU A 266 16.85 -24.09 -9.60
C LEU A 266 15.73 -23.06 -9.75
N ASP A 267 15.68 -22.07 -8.86
CA ASP A 267 14.74 -20.95 -8.91
C ASP A 267 15.53 -19.66 -8.73
N ALA A 268 15.47 -18.76 -9.70
CA ALA A 268 16.10 -17.46 -9.63
C ALA A 268 15.14 -16.35 -10.05
N SER A 269 15.15 -15.25 -9.32
CA SER A 269 14.38 -14.04 -9.60
C SER A 269 15.28 -12.82 -9.47
N LEU A 270 15.57 -12.18 -10.60
CA LEU A 270 16.37 -10.96 -10.68
C LEU A 270 15.43 -9.79 -10.92
N VAL A 271 15.53 -8.74 -10.10
CA VAL A 271 14.62 -7.59 -10.14
C VAL A 271 15.40 -6.30 -10.21
N ASN A 272 15.17 -5.54 -11.28
CA ASN A 272 15.68 -4.20 -11.52
C ASN A 272 17.22 -4.12 -11.53
N ASN A 273 17.92 -5.12 -12.06
CA ASN A 273 19.37 -5.15 -12.21
C ASN A 273 19.89 -4.11 -13.23
N PHE A 274 19.20 -3.97 -14.37
CA PHE A 274 19.48 -3.03 -15.46
C PHE A 274 18.84 -1.65 -15.25
N ASN A 275 18.04 -1.50 -14.20
CA ASN A 275 17.40 -0.24 -13.78
C ASN A 275 16.22 0.23 -14.67
N TYR A 276 15.53 -0.70 -15.35
CA TYR A 276 14.30 -0.45 -16.09
C TYR A 276 13.03 -0.85 -15.31
N GLY A 277 13.18 -1.33 -14.09
CA GLY A 277 12.12 -1.96 -13.30
C GLY A 277 11.81 -3.38 -13.77
N GLU A 278 12.71 -3.97 -14.55
CA GLU A 278 12.55 -5.30 -15.14
C GLU A 278 12.59 -6.42 -14.11
N GLN A 279 11.93 -7.53 -14.42
CA GLN A 279 12.00 -8.76 -13.66
C GLN A 279 12.31 -9.92 -14.60
N PHE A 280 13.34 -10.68 -14.26
CA PHE A 280 13.72 -11.91 -14.93
C PHE A 280 13.56 -13.07 -13.94
N ASN A 281 12.71 -14.04 -14.25
CA ASN A 281 12.56 -15.27 -13.49
C ASN A 281 13.07 -16.45 -14.32
N PHE A 282 13.78 -17.36 -13.67
CA PHE A 282 14.20 -18.64 -14.22
C PHE A 282 13.81 -19.72 -13.22
N GLU A 283 13.04 -20.71 -13.69
CA GLU A 283 12.78 -21.93 -12.95
C GLU A 283 13.24 -23.12 -13.79
N TYR A 284 14.00 -24.01 -13.18
CA TYR A 284 14.25 -25.36 -13.67
C TYR A 284 13.79 -26.33 -12.59
N ARG A 285 13.07 -27.38 -12.98
CA ARG A 285 12.62 -28.43 -12.06
C ARG A 285 12.60 -29.77 -12.76
N ASN A 286 13.18 -30.77 -12.12
CA ASN A 286 13.11 -32.17 -12.54
C ASN A 286 12.71 -33.02 -11.32
N ASP A 287 11.51 -33.59 -11.39
CA ASP A 287 10.89 -34.39 -10.32
C ASP A 287 11.06 -35.90 -10.62
N ASP A 288 12.29 -36.41 -10.43
CA ASP A 288 12.67 -37.83 -10.55
C ASP A 288 12.14 -38.52 -11.82
N ASN A 289 12.50 -37.95 -12.97
CA ASN A 289 12.15 -38.38 -14.34
C ASN A 289 10.70 -38.17 -14.79
N SER A 290 9.72 -38.08 -13.88
CA SER A 290 8.30 -37.92 -14.25
C SER A 290 8.05 -36.68 -15.12
N GLN A 291 8.72 -35.57 -14.78
CA GLN A 291 8.57 -34.31 -15.47
C GLN A 291 9.81 -33.42 -15.31
N THR A 292 10.22 -32.80 -16.42
CA THR A 292 11.19 -31.71 -16.46
C THR A 292 10.50 -30.44 -16.94
N ASN A 293 10.62 -29.36 -16.18
CA ASN A 293 10.14 -28.03 -16.53
C ASN A 293 11.31 -27.04 -16.58
N ILE A 294 11.32 -26.22 -17.62
CA ILE A 294 12.15 -25.03 -17.76
C ILE A 294 11.22 -23.86 -18.04
N ASP A 295 11.24 -22.86 -17.18
CA ASP A 295 10.45 -21.64 -17.31
C ASP A 295 11.38 -20.43 -17.28
N LEU A 296 11.33 -19.63 -18.35
CA LEU A 296 12.10 -18.40 -18.50
C LEU A 296 11.11 -17.25 -18.71
N GLN A 297 11.05 -16.32 -17.77
CA GLN A 297 10.14 -15.18 -17.83
C GLN A 297 10.92 -13.88 -17.76
N LEU A 298 10.65 -12.97 -18.69
CA LEU A 298 11.17 -11.61 -18.68
C LEU A 298 9.99 -10.64 -18.75
N SER A 299 9.98 -9.64 -17.88
CA SER A 299 9.02 -8.54 -17.94
C SER A 299 9.74 -7.21 -17.76
N ILE A 300 9.43 -6.24 -18.63
CA ILE A 300 10.01 -4.90 -18.59
C ILE A 300 8.84 -3.90 -18.61
N PRO A 301 8.59 -3.17 -17.50
CA PRO A 301 7.48 -2.23 -17.44
C PRO A 301 7.78 -0.93 -18.21
N ALA A 302 6.74 -0.32 -18.78
CA ALA A 302 6.77 1.06 -19.30
C ALA A 302 7.92 1.39 -20.27
N ILE A 303 8.30 0.43 -21.12
CA ILE A 303 9.38 0.58 -22.10
C ILE A 303 8.87 1.15 -23.45
N ILE A 304 7.71 0.70 -23.92
CA ILE A 304 7.08 1.19 -25.15
C ILE A 304 6.25 2.44 -24.84
N LEU A 305 6.44 3.51 -25.62
CA LEU A 305 5.77 4.81 -25.45
C LEU A 305 5.82 5.33 -24.00
N LYS A 306 6.83 4.93 -23.23
CA LYS A 306 7.03 5.26 -21.80
C LYS A 306 5.89 4.81 -20.88
N LYS A 307 4.97 3.95 -21.34
CA LYS A 307 3.74 3.55 -20.62
C LYS A 307 3.40 2.06 -20.72
N ILE A 308 3.76 1.42 -21.82
CA ILE A 308 3.43 0.02 -22.12
C ILE A 308 4.64 -0.84 -21.77
N GLY A 309 4.43 -1.89 -20.99
CA GLY A 309 5.42 -2.91 -20.71
C GLY A 309 5.43 -4.02 -21.76
N VAL A 310 6.53 -4.76 -21.80
CA VAL A 310 6.70 -5.95 -22.63
C VAL A 310 6.97 -7.13 -21.72
N ALA A 311 6.43 -8.29 -22.06
CA ALA A 311 6.71 -9.55 -21.37
C ALA A 311 7.01 -10.65 -22.38
N GLY A 312 7.88 -11.58 -22.00
CA GLY A 312 8.20 -12.80 -22.72
C GLY A 312 8.27 -13.96 -21.74
N GLU A 313 7.70 -15.10 -22.10
CA GLU A 313 7.72 -16.33 -21.32
C GLU A 313 7.99 -17.50 -22.26
N LEU A 314 9.02 -18.29 -21.95
CA LEU A 314 9.35 -19.54 -22.62
C LEU A 314 9.24 -20.65 -21.60
N THR A 315 8.35 -21.61 -21.88
CA THR A 315 8.14 -22.80 -21.06
C THR A 315 8.46 -24.03 -21.89
N ILE A 316 9.32 -24.90 -21.37
CA ILE A 316 9.59 -26.23 -21.93
C ILE A 316 9.23 -27.24 -20.86
N THR A 317 8.26 -28.10 -21.18
CA THR A 317 7.83 -29.19 -20.31
C THR A 317 8.05 -30.50 -21.04
N ARG A 318 8.89 -31.37 -20.50
CA ARG A 318 9.04 -32.74 -20.95
C ARG A 318 8.43 -33.66 -19.90
N ARG A 319 7.56 -34.57 -20.31
CA ARG A 319 6.93 -35.55 -19.42
C ARG A 319 7.41 -36.94 -19.77
N ASP A 320 8.23 -37.53 -18.88
CA ASP A 320 8.88 -38.81 -19.09
C ASP A 320 9.44 -38.95 -20.53
N SER A 321 9.02 -40.01 -21.23
CA SER A 321 9.21 -40.25 -22.66
C SER A 321 7.87 -40.19 -23.40
N LEU A 322 6.86 -39.50 -22.87
CA LEU A 322 5.54 -39.41 -23.47
C LEU A 322 5.47 -38.30 -24.52
N TYR A 323 5.84 -37.08 -24.12
CA TYR A 323 5.83 -35.90 -24.98
C TYR A 323 6.72 -34.78 -24.44
N GLN A 324 7.06 -33.85 -25.33
CA GLN A 324 7.68 -32.57 -25.02
C GLN A 324 6.81 -31.42 -25.54
N ASN A 325 6.47 -30.50 -24.65
CA ASN A 325 5.80 -29.24 -24.96
C ASN A 325 6.81 -28.09 -24.90
N SER A 326 6.81 -27.23 -25.91
CA SER A 326 7.53 -25.96 -25.91
C SER A 326 6.57 -24.83 -26.24
N SER A 327 6.39 -23.88 -25.33
CA SER A 327 5.53 -22.72 -25.54
C SER A 327 6.29 -21.41 -25.36
N LEU A 328 6.07 -20.48 -26.29
CA LEU A 328 6.53 -19.10 -26.25
C LEU A 328 5.31 -18.18 -26.15
N GLN A 329 5.30 -17.33 -25.15
CA GLN A 329 4.33 -16.27 -24.98
C GLN A 329 5.03 -14.92 -24.97
N THR A 330 4.58 -13.98 -25.79
CA THR A 330 5.09 -12.61 -25.82
C THR A 330 3.95 -11.63 -25.77
N GLY A 331 4.01 -10.60 -24.93
CA GLY A 331 2.88 -9.72 -24.76
C GLY A 331 3.20 -8.30 -24.36
N LEU A 332 2.20 -7.45 -24.54
CA LEU A 332 2.18 -6.06 -24.11
C LEU A 332 1.37 -5.94 -22.82
N SER A 333 1.87 -5.18 -21.85
CA SER A 333 1.19 -4.95 -20.58
C SER A 333 0.97 -3.47 -20.31
N TYR A 334 -0.13 -3.12 -19.66
CA TYR A 334 -0.42 -1.76 -19.24
C TYR A 334 -0.92 -1.75 -17.79
N ASN A 335 -0.26 -0.96 -16.94
CA ASN A 335 -0.60 -0.80 -15.53
C ASN A 335 -1.45 0.47 -15.35
N PHE A 336 -2.68 0.29 -14.87
CA PHE A 336 -3.57 1.38 -14.52
C PHE A 336 -3.34 1.83 -13.07
N LEU A 337 -3.74 3.06 -12.75
CA LEU A 337 -3.48 3.69 -11.45
C LEU A 337 -4.13 2.97 -10.24
N ASN A 338 -5.12 2.10 -10.44
CA ASN A 338 -5.89 1.46 -9.37
C ASN A 338 -5.47 0.00 -9.11
N ASN A 339 -4.17 -0.29 -9.21
CA ASN A 339 -3.60 -1.65 -9.09
C ASN A 339 -4.21 -2.68 -10.07
N PHE A 340 -4.78 -2.17 -11.15
CA PHE A 340 -5.33 -2.96 -12.23
C PHE A 340 -4.27 -2.99 -13.35
N SER A 341 -4.12 -4.12 -14.02
CA SER A 341 -3.26 -4.25 -15.19
C SER A 341 -3.93 -5.12 -16.23
N SER A 342 -3.66 -4.83 -17.50
CA SER A 342 -4.10 -5.63 -18.63
C SER A 342 -2.90 -6.11 -19.42
N GLN A 343 -2.98 -7.30 -19.96
CA GLN A 343 -1.97 -7.89 -20.83
C GLN A 343 -2.62 -8.45 -22.09
N LEU A 344 -2.03 -8.19 -23.24
CA LEU A 344 -2.35 -8.85 -24.51
C LEU A 344 -1.14 -9.65 -24.95
N ASN A 345 -1.31 -10.93 -25.23
CA ASN A 345 -0.24 -11.85 -25.55
C ASN A 345 -0.48 -12.53 -26.89
N TYR A 346 0.60 -12.70 -27.65
CA TYR A 346 0.72 -13.73 -28.66
C TYR A 346 1.28 -15.00 -27.99
N TYR A 347 0.70 -16.15 -28.31
CA TYR A 347 1.07 -17.44 -27.75
C TYR A 347 1.31 -18.44 -28.88
N SER A 348 2.40 -19.19 -28.78
CA SER A 348 2.74 -20.28 -29.68
C SER A 348 3.18 -21.48 -28.85
N LYS A 349 2.58 -22.66 -29.05
CA LYS A 349 2.96 -23.92 -28.44
C LYS A 349 3.17 -24.96 -29.52
N THR A 350 4.22 -25.76 -29.37
CA THR A 350 4.44 -26.97 -30.15
C THR A 350 4.56 -28.14 -29.18
N SER A 351 3.91 -29.25 -29.53
CA SER A 351 4.05 -30.51 -28.83
C SER A 351 4.62 -31.56 -29.75
N VAL A 352 5.59 -32.31 -29.25
CA VAL A 352 6.23 -33.44 -29.92
C VAL A 352 5.97 -34.69 -29.09
N GLN A 353 5.41 -35.70 -29.72
CA GLN A 353 5.19 -37.03 -29.17
C GLN A 353 6.50 -37.80 -29.11
N GLU A 354 6.82 -38.38 -27.95
CA GLU A 354 8.01 -39.22 -27.75
C GLU A 354 7.65 -40.72 -27.61
N SER A 355 6.38 -41.04 -27.33
CA SER A 355 5.88 -42.43 -27.21
C SER A 355 4.75 -42.72 -28.20
N ASN A 356 4.68 -43.93 -28.77
CA ASN A 356 3.56 -44.37 -29.60
C ASN A 356 2.31 -44.65 -28.73
N SER A 357 1.44 -43.64 -28.58
CA SER A 357 0.17 -43.70 -27.87
C SER A 357 -0.91 -43.05 -28.72
N ASN A 358 -2.12 -43.62 -28.76
CA ASN A 358 -3.23 -43.07 -29.55
C ASN A 358 -3.87 -41.81 -28.94
N SER A 359 -3.57 -41.48 -27.69
CA SER A 359 -4.11 -40.30 -26.98
C SER A 359 -3.17 -39.10 -26.98
N ILE A 360 -2.00 -39.24 -27.60
CA ILE A 360 -0.96 -38.22 -27.69
C ILE A 360 -0.63 -38.08 -29.17
N SER A 361 -0.55 -36.85 -29.65
CA SER A 361 -0.20 -36.55 -31.04
C SER A 361 0.60 -35.26 -31.12
N ASP A 362 1.42 -35.12 -32.16
CA ASP A 362 2.07 -33.85 -32.48
C ASP A 362 1.02 -32.77 -32.80
N PHE A 363 1.18 -31.60 -32.21
CA PHE A 363 0.33 -30.46 -32.54
C PHE A 363 1.07 -29.14 -32.42
N GLN A 364 0.53 -28.13 -33.10
CA GLN A 364 0.96 -26.74 -32.96
C GLN A 364 -0.24 -25.85 -32.70
N THR A 365 -0.14 -25.00 -31.68
CA THR A 365 -1.17 -24.03 -31.32
C THR A 365 -0.60 -22.63 -31.41
N ARG A 366 -1.29 -21.71 -32.08
CA ARG A 366 -0.87 -20.30 -32.17
C ARG A 366 -2.07 -19.38 -32.04
N GLY A 367 -1.92 -18.25 -31.37
CA GLY A 367 -3.00 -17.28 -31.30
C GLY A 367 -2.77 -16.21 -30.25
N PHE A 368 -3.87 -15.68 -29.73
CA PHE A 368 -3.84 -14.53 -28.84
C PHE A 368 -4.58 -14.83 -27.54
N SER A 369 -4.05 -14.27 -26.46
CA SER A 369 -4.72 -14.28 -25.16
C SER A 369 -4.69 -12.91 -24.52
N THR A 370 -5.69 -12.64 -23.70
CA THR A 370 -5.76 -11.44 -22.87
C THR A 370 -5.88 -11.82 -21.42
N ARG A 371 -5.27 -11.03 -20.54
CA ARG A 371 -5.34 -11.22 -19.09
C ARG A 371 -5.56 -9.88 -18.40
N LEU A 372 -6.52 -9.85 -17.48
CA LEU A 372 -6.77 -8.73 -16.58
C LEU A 372 -6.35 -9.15 -15.17
N ASN A 373 -5.56 -8.32 -14.51
CA ASN A 373 -5.12 -8.56 -13.14
C ASN A 373 -5.50 -7.38 -12.24
N TYR A 374 -5.94 -7.67 -11.02
CA TYR A 374 -6.12 -6.70 -9.95
C TYR A 374 -5.46 -7.21 -8.68
N ILE A 375 -4.63 -6.38 -8.03
CA ILE A 375 -3.95 -6.73 -6.79
C ILE A 375 -4.20 -5.66 -5.74
N GLN A 376 -4.63 -6.06 -4.55
CA GLN A 376 -4.78 -5.17 -3.41
C GLN A 376 -3.87 -5.63 -2.27
N ILE A 377 -2.92 -4.77 -1.93
CA ILE A 377 -1.97 -4.99 -0.83
C ILE A 377 -2.57 -4.43 0.46
N SER A 378 -2.25 -5.08 1.58
CA SER A 378 -2.61 -4.74 2.95
C SER A 378 -1.38 -4.79 3.85
N ASN A 379 -1.51 -4.30 5.07
CA ASN A 379 -0.41 -4.24 6.04
C ASN A 379 -0.15 -5.56 6.78
N ASN A 380 -0.84 -6.65 6.43
CA ASN A 380 -0.63 -7.94 7.06
C ASN A 380 0.70 -8.55 6.59
N LEU A 381 1.70 -8.62 7.48
CA LEU A 381 3.04 -9.11 7.14
C LEU A 381 3.06 -10.60 6.77
N LEU A 382 2.16 -11.40 7.36
CA LEU A 382 2.03 -12.83 7.07
C LEU A 382 1.30 -13.09 5.76
N GLN A 383 0.46 -12.15 5.31
CA GLN A 383 -0.23 -12.22 4.04
C GLN A 383 -0.50 -10.82 3.47
N PRO A 384 0.48 -10.21 2.79
CA PRO A 384 0.37 -8.84 2.33
C PRO A 384 -0.75 -8.65 1.30
N GLU A 385 -1.01 -9.64 0.46
CA GLU A 385 -2.04 -9.58 -0.57
C GLU A 385 -3.42 -9.89 0.02
N SER A 386 -4.27 -8.86 0.09
CA SER A 386 -5.64 -8.97 0.63
C SER A 386 -6.69 -9.33 -0.41
N LEU A 387 -6.40 -9.10 -1.68
CA LEU A 387 -7.21 -9.52 -2.83
C LEU A 387 -6.31 -9.62 -4.06
N ARG A 388 -6.37 -10.73 -4.78
CA ARG A 388 -5.77 -10.93 -6.10
C ARG A 388 -6.83 -11.50 -7.02
N VAL A 389 -7.06 -10.85 -8.15
CA VAL A 389 -7.98 -11.32 -9.19
C VAL A 389 -7.21 -11.39 -10.49
N GLN A 390 -7.31 -12.51 -11.20
CA GLN A 390 -6.77 -12.71 -12.54
C GLN A 390 -7.87 -13.34 -13.39
N ILE A 391 -8.17 -12.74 -14.53
CA ILE A 391 -9.15 -13.26 -15.48
C ILE A 391 -8.47 -13.27 -16.84
N GLY A 392 -8.52 -14.40 -17.52
CA GLY A 392 -7.91 -14.55 -18.83
C GLY A 392 -8.81 -15.29 -19.81
N ALA A 393 -8.64 -14.95 -21.08
CA ALA A 393 -9.29 -15.61 -22.19
C ALA A 393 -8.30 -15.74 -23.35
N GLY A 394 -8.38 -16.82 -24.10
CA GLY A 394 -7.50 -17.09 -25.23
C GLY A 394 -8.20 -17.80 -26.36
N ILE A 395 -7.79 -17.46 -27.58
CA ILE A 395 -8.29 -18.03 -28.83
C ILE A 395 -7.08 -18.38 -29.68
N TYR A 396 -7.03 -19.62 -30.14
CA TYR A 396 -5.89 -20.14 -30.87
C TYR A 396 -6.34 -21.01 -32.04
N GLU A 397 -5.59 -20.91 -33.12
CA GLU A 397 -5.59 -21.89 -34.21
C GLU A 397 -4.69 -23.05 -33.79
N ARG A 398 -5.18 -24.27 -33.99
CA ARG A 398 -4.51 -25.51 -33.62
C ARG A 398 -4.39 -26.39 -34.85
N GLN A 399 -3.17 -26.82 -35.14
CA GLN A 399 -2.86 -27.79 -36.18
C GLN A 399 -2.53 -29.14 -35.52
N LEU A 400 -3.33 -30.16 -35.80
CA LEU A 400 -3.15 -31.55 -35.37
C LEU A 400 -2.94 -32.40 -36.63
N GLY A 401 -1.69 -32.74 -36.93
CA GLY A 401 -1.33 -33.35 -38.22
C GLY A 401 -1.73 -32.44 -39.40
N ASN A 402 -2.66 -32.91 -40.23
CA ASN A 402 -3.20 -32.18 -41.39
C ASN A 402 -4.53 -31.47 -41.11
N GLN A 403 -5.04 -31.53 -39.88
CA GLN A 403 -6.30 -30.90 -39.50
C GLN A 403 -6.06 -29.58 -38.77
N GLU A 404 -6.80 -28.55 -39.16
CA GLU A 404 -6.83 -27.26 -38.47
C GLU A 404 -8.13 -27.17 -37.67
N THR A 405 -8.02 -26.89 -36.37
CA THR A 405 -9.14 -26.70 -35.44
C THR A 405 -8.92 -25.43 -34.61
N PHE A 406 -9.95 -25.01 -33.87
CA PHE A 406 -9.82 -23.91 -32.91
C PHE A 406 -9.70 -24.44 -31.48
N GLN A 407 -8.97 -23.68 -30.67
CA GLN A 407 -8.77 -23.92 -29.26
C GLN A 407 -9.12 -22.65 -28.47
N TYR A 408 -9.91 -22.81 -27.41
CA TYR A 408 -10.34 -21.72 -26.54
C TYR A 408 -9.91 -22.00 -25.11
N THR A 409 -9.42 -20.97 -24.43
CA THR A 409 -9.10 -21.06 -23.00
C THR A 409 -9.80 -19.97 -22.21
N LEU A 410 -10.33 -20.32 -21.04
CA LEU A 410 -10.79 -19.37 -20.03
C LEU A 410 -10.10 -19.68 -18.70
N GLU A 411 -9.64 -18.66 -18.01
CA GLU A 411 -9.01 -18.79 -16.69
C GLU A 411 -9.54 -17.72 -15.73
N ALA A 412 -9.77 -18.11 -14.47
CA ALA A 412 -10.17 -17.21 -13.41
C ALA A 412 -9.54 -17.63 -12.09
N TYR A 413 -8.68 -16.76 -11.54
CA TYR A 413 -8.04 -16.92 -10.24
C TYR A 413 -8.47 -15.78 -9.32
N ILE A 414 -9.08 -16.09 -8.18
CA ILE A 414 -9.53 -15.12 -7.18
C ILE A 414 -9.03 -15.56 -5.82
N GLU A 415 -8.10 -14.82 -5.24
CA GLU A 415 -7.64 -15.00 -3.86
C GLU A 415 -8.11 -13.82 -3.01
N LYS A 416 -8.76 -14.10 -1.88
CA LYS A 416 -9.25 -13.10 -0.93
C LYS A 416 -8.83 -13.46 0.49
N LEU A 417 -8.31 -12.48 1.21
CA LEU A 417 -8.14 -12.53 2.66
C LEU A 417 -9.29 -11.78 3.32
N TRP A 418 -10.08 -12.50 4.12
CA TRP A 418 -11.17 -11.98 4.92
C TRP A 418 -10.70 -11.86 6.37
N ASN A 419 -10.72 -10.65 6.93
CA ASN A 419 -10.39 -10.42 8.33
C ASN A 419 -11.67 -10.58 9.15
N LEU A 420 -11.89 -11.76 9.73
CA LEU A 420 -13.11 -12.06 10.50
C LEU A 420 -13.05 -11.46 11.91
N SER A 421 -11.85 -11.43 12.51
CA SER A 421 -11.58 -10.75 13.77
C SER A 421 -10.13 -10.25 13.79
N ARG A 422 -9.65 -9.70 14.93
CA ARG A 422 -8.24 -9.29 15.07
C ARG A 422 -7.26 -10.45 14.95
N SER A 423 -7.67 -11.66 15.34
CA SER A 423 -6.82 -12.86 15.37
C SER A 423 -7.26 -13.92 14.38
N ILE A 424 -8.47 -13.84 13.81
CA ILE A 424 -9.00 -14.85 12.89
C ILE A 424 -9.11 -14.28 11.49
N ASN A 425 -8.41 -14.91 10.55
CA ASN A 425 -8.45 -14.57 9.14
C ASN A 425 -8.87 -15.80 8.33
N LEU A 426 -9.69 -15.60 7.31
CA LEU A 426 -10.05 -16.62 6.35
C LEU A 426 -9.36 -16.29 5.03
N LYS A 427 -8.53 -17.18 4.50
CA LYS A 427 -8.05 -17.11 3.12
C LYS A 427 -8.92 -18.01 2.27
N SER A 428 -9.43 -17.48 1.15
CA SER A 428 -10.11 -18.27 0.14
C SER A 428 -9.47 -18.04 -1.22
N THR A 429 -9.20 -19.12 -1.95
CA THR A 429 -8.64 -19.09 -3.31
C THR A 429 -9.53 -19.90 -4.23
N LEU A 430 -10.15 -19.25 -5.20
CA LEU A 430 -10.90 -19.88 -6.26
C LEU A 430 -10.05 -19.91 -7.53
N ASN A 431 -9.79 -21.08 -8.09
CA ASN A 431 -9.00 -21.28 -9.29
C ASN A 431 -9.79 -22.09 -10.32
N ASN A 432 -10.10 -21.49 -11.46
CA ASN A 432 -10.86 -22.10 -12.54
C ASN A 432 -10.08 -22.06 -13.84
N PHE A 433 -10.22 -23.13 -14.60
CA PHE A 433 -9.68 -23.22 -15.95
C PHE A 433 -10.62 -24.02 -16.83
N LEU A 434 -10.71 -23.63 -18.09
CA LEU A 434 -11.36 -24.38 -19.14
C LEU A 434 -10.51 -24.30 -20.40
N LEU A 435 -10.24 -25.45 -20.98
CA LEU A 435 -9.70 -25.66 -22.31
C LEU A 435 -10.76 -26.37 -23.14
N LYS A 436 -11.19 -25.75 -24.23
CA LYS A 436 -12.12 -26.33 -25.18
C LYS A 436 -11.48 -26.42 -26.56
N THR A 437 -11.45 -27.62 -27.11
CA THR A 437 -11.04 -27.89 -28.50
C THR A 437 -11.69 -29.20 -28.95
N ASP A 438 -11.73 -29.41 -30.25
CA ASP A 438 -12.12 -30.67 -30.86
C ASP A 438 -10.92 -31.62 -30.89
N ASP A 439 -11.17 -32.93 -30.71
CA ASP A 439 -10.14 -33.97 -30.67
C ASP A 439 -8.98 -33.65 -29.69
N LEU A 440 -9.36 -33.31 -28.45
CA LEU A 440 -8.43 -33.03 -27.35
C LEU A 440 -7.44 -34.17 -27.15
N GLN A 441 -6.16 -33.81 -27.08
CA GLN A 441 -5.05 -34.73 -26.82
C GLN A 441 -4.57 -34.62 -25.37
N PHE A 442 -3.96 -35.70 -24.87
CA PHE A 442 -3.47 -35.77 -23.49
C PHE A 442 -2.35 -34.75 -23.20
N ASN A 443 -1.50 -34.46 -24.20
CA ASN A 443 -0.43 -33.47 -24.14
C ASN A 443 -0.90 -32.00 -24.20
N GLU A 444 -2.22 -31.77 -24.28
CA GLU A 444 -2.84 -30.44 -24.17
C GLU A 444 -3.32 -30.09 -22.76
N LEU A 445 -3.44 -31.09 -21.89
CA LEU A 445 -4.05 -30.95 -20.56
C LEU A 445 -3.22 -30.06 -19.63
N ARG A 446 -3.91 -29.35 -18.73
CA ARG A 446 -3.28 -28.71 -17.58
C ARG A 446 -3.13 -29.72 -16.46
N GLN A 447 -2.08 -29.52 -15.66
CA GLN A 447 -1.79 -30.32 -14.49
C GLN A 447 -2.25 -29.59 -13.22
N ILE A 448 -2.92 -30.31 -12.34
CA ILE A 448 -3.32 -29.86 -11.00
C ILE A 448 -2.86 -30.86 -9.93
N GLY A 449 -2.93 -30.47 -8.67
CA GLY A 449 -2.35 -31.14 -7.51
C GLY A 449 -1.20 -30.34 -6.88
N GLY A 450 -1.07 -30.45 -5.55
CA GLY A 450 -0.06 -29.76 -4.75
C GLY A 450 -0.50 -28.38 -4.23
N VAL A 451 0.44 -27.65 -3.64
CA VAL A 451 0.15 -26.45 -2.83
C VAL A 451 -0.51 -25.29 -3.58
N ARG A 452 -0.32 -25.19 -4.90
CA ARG A 452 -0.84 -24.08 -5.73
C ARG A 452 -2.26 -24.32 -6.27
N THR A 453 -2.76 -25.55 -6.23
CA THR A 453 -4.05 -25.91 -6.86
C THR A 453 -4.95 -26.65 -5.89
N ILE A 454 -4.66 -27.90 -5.56
CA ILE A 454 -5.38 -28.64 -4.51
C ILE A 454 -4.42 -29.44 -3.64
N ARG A 455 -4.42 -29.15 -2.34
CA ARG A 455 -3.53 -29.78 -1.36
C ARG A 455 -3.98 -31.19 -1.02
N GLY A 456 -3.04 -31.99 -0.51
CA GLY A 456 -3.28 -33.41 -0.23
C GLY A 456 -3.24 -34.30 -1.47
N PHE A 457 -2.92 -33.76 -2.64
CA PHE A 457 -2.60 -34.50 -3.86
C PHE A 457 -1.17 -34.20 -4.31
N ASN A 458 -0.52 -35.17 -4.95
CA ASN A 458 0.84 -35.01 -5.47
C ASN A 458 0.89 -33.84 -6.47
N GLN A 459 2.03 -33.13 -6.49
CA GLN A 459 2.24 -32.00 -7.38
C GLN A 459 2.04 -32.43 -8.85
N ASN A 460 1.25 -31.67 -9.60
CA ASN A 460 1.03 -31.86 -11.05
C ASN A 460 0.53 -33.27 -11.47
N ASN A 461 -0.08 -34.03 -10.56
CA ASN A 461 -0.42 -35.43 -10.80
C ASN A 461 -1.81 -35.68 -11.41
N ILE A 462 -2.65 -34.64 -11.55
CA ILE A 462 -3.98 -34.76 -12.14
C ILE A 462 -4.01 -33.96 -13.43
N ASP A 463 -4.29 -34.62 -14.54
CA ASP A 463 -4.37 -34.01 -15.87
C ASP A 463 -5.83 -33.73 -16.25
N THR A 464 -6.11 -32.49 -16.66
CA THR A 464 -7.48 -32.10 -17.02
C THR A 464 -7.52 -30.90 -17.97
N ALA A 465 -8.58 -30.85 -18.78
CA ALA A 465 -8.89 -29.70 -19.61
C ALA A 465 -9.76 -28.66 -18.88
N ALA A 466 -10.48 -29.06 -17.83
CA ALA A 466 -11.40 -28.17 -17.13
C ALA A 466 -11.43 -28.47 -15.63
N TYR A 467 -11.33 -27.43 -14.82
CA TYR A 467 -11.47 -27.56 -13.37
C TYR A 467 -12.04 -26.31 -12.70
N SER A 468 -12.60 -26.52 -11.51
CA SER A 468 -12.95 -25.49 -10.54
C SER A 468 -12.50 -25.95 -9.16
N LEU A 469 -11.57 -25.23 -8.57
CA LEU A 469 -10.96 -25.56 -7.28
C LEU A 469 -11.17 -24.40 -6.30
N LEU A 470 -11.54 -24.72 -5.06
CA LEU A 470 -11.64 -23.80 -3.94
C LEU A 470 -10.72 -24.25 -2.82
N GLN A 471 -9.71 -23.45 -2.51
CA GLN A 471 -8.82 -23.66 -1.37
C GLN A 471 -9.17 -22.70 -0.23
N THR A 472 -9.23 -23.21 0.99
CA THR A 472 -9.63 -22.42 2.16
C THR A 472 -8.67 -22.64 3.34
N ASP A 473 -8.18 -21.54 3.93
CA ASP A 473 -7.41 -21.54 5.18
C ASP A 473 -8.12 -20.70 6.24
N VAL A 474 -8.58 -21.33 7.32
CA VAL A 474 -9.00 -20.62 8.53
C VAL A 474 -7.78 -20.46 9.43
N LYS A 475 -7.25 -19.24 9.52
CA LYS A 475 -6.01 -18.91 10.24
C LYS A 475 -6.33 -18.24 11.57
N TYR A 476 -5.78 -18.78 12.65
CA TYR A 476 -5.69 -18.12 13.95
C TYR A 476 -4.27 -17.58 14.15
N ALA A 477 -4.13 -16.26 14.08
CA ALA A 477 -2.88 -15.53 14.31
C ALA A 477 -2.73 -15.24 15.81
N PHE A 478 -1.66 -15.78 16.41
CA PHE A 478 -1.29 -15.46 17.80
C PHE A 478 -0.73 -14.04 17.90
N ASN A 479 -0.04 -13.59 16.86
CA ASN A 479 0.49 -12.25 16.67
C ASN A 479 0.80 -12.01 15.17
N ASP A 480 1.38 -10.86 14.84
CA ASP A 480 1.74 -10.49 13.46
C ASP A 480 2.86 -11.34 12.82
N ARG A 481 3.35 -12.36 13.54
CA ARG A 481 4.44 -13.25 13.11
C ARG A 481 4.09 -14.73 13.12
N ILE A 482 3.08 -15.18 13.86
CA ILE A 482 2.81 -16.61 14.04
C ILE A 482 1.31 -16.89 13.89
N TYR A 483 0.96 -17.88 13.09
CA TYR A 483 -0.39 -18.41 12.98
C TYR A 483 -0.43 -19.93 12.94
N VAL A 484 -1.56 -20.50 13.34
CA VAL A 484 -1.98 -21.86 13.01
C VAL A 484 -3.20 -21.79 12.09
N SER A 485 -3.40 -22.82 11.27
CA SER A 485 -4.49 -22.84 10.30
C SER A 485 -5.15 -24.20 10.20
N VAL A 486 -6.46 -24.19 10.00
CA VAL A 486 -7.22 -25.34 9.51
C VAL A 486 -7.41 -25.16 8.01
N ILE A 487 -7.14 -26.21 7.26
CA ILE A 487 -7.13 -26.23 5.80
C ILE A 487 -8.29 -27.09 5.31
N SER A 488 -9.02 -26.59 4.32
CA SER A 488 -10.08 -27.31 3.62
C SER A 488 -10.07 -26.91 2.15
N ASP A 489 -9.82 -27.87 1.26
CA ASP A 489 -9.90 -27.64 -0.18
C ASP A 489 -10.98 -28.54 -0.77
N GLY A 490 -11.62 -28.10 -1.85
CA GLY A 490 -12.59 -28.88 -2.59
C GLY A 490 -12.65 -28.45 -4.04
N GLY A 491 -13.08 -29.34 -4.92
CA GLY A 491 -13.23 -28.99 -6.32
C GLY A 491 -13.79 -30.07 -7.20
N VAL A 492 -13.86 -29.74 -8.48
CA VAL A 492 -14.31 -30.60 -9.57
C VAL A 492 -13.37 -30.43 -10.75
N PHE A 493 -13.08 -31.52 -11.45
CA PHE A 493 -12.31 -31.50 -12.70
C PHE A 493 -12.91 -32.50 -13.71
N GLU A 494 -12.65 -32.29 -14.99
CA GLU A 494 -13.05 -33.22 -16.04
C GLU A 494 -11.99 -34.32 -16.21
N ASP A 495 -12.38 -35.58 -16.05
CA ASP A 495 -11.51 -36.72 -16.36
C ASP A 495 -11.27 -36.83 -17.87
N PHE A 496 -10.01 -37.02 -18.27
CA PHE A 496 -9.65 -37.10 -19.69
C PHE A 496 -10.22 -38.33 -20.40
N THR A 497 -10.30 -39.47 -19.72
CA THR A 497 -10.71 -40.75 -20.33
C THR A 497 -12.23 -40.85 -20.39
N GLU A 498 -12.90 -40.61 -19.25
CA GLU A 498 -14.35 -40.76 -19.13
C GLU A 498 -15.14 -39.54 -19.61
N ARG A 499 -14.48 -38.37 -19.73
CA ARG A 499 -15.12 -37.07 -20.03
C ARG A 499 -16.24 -36.70 -19.06
N LYS A 500 -16.07 -37.12 -17.80
CA LYS A 500 -17.04 -36.90 -16.72
C LYS A 500 -16.41 -36.08 -15.59
N PRO A 501 -17.23 -35.28 -14.87
CA PRO A 501 -16.76 -34.56 -13.70
C PRO A 501 -16.39 -35.54 -12.58
N GLN A 502 -15.19 -35.35 -12.05
CA GLN A 502 -14.68 -36.01 -10.85
C GLN A 502 -14.56 -34.99 -9.72
N TYR A 503 -14.92 -35.40 -8.51
CA TYR A 503 -14.95 -34.54 -7.33
C TYR A 503 -13.86 -34.96 -6.35
N LEU A 504 -13.17 -33.96 -5.80
CA LEU A 504 -12.12 -34.15 -4.82
C LEU A 504 -12.24 -33.16 -3.67
N TYR A 505 -11.74 -33.57 -2.51
CA TYR A 505 -11.68 -32.74 -1.33
C TYR A 505 -10.43 -33.05 -0.52
N SER A 506 -10.02 -32.11 0.32
CA SER A 506 -8.92 -32.32 1.25
C SER A 506 -9.14 -31.57 2.55
N PHE A 507 -8.60 -32.12 3.64
CA PHE A 507 -8.62 -31.50 4.95
C PHE A 507 -7.25 -31.60 5.60
N GLY A 508 -6.88 -30.58 6.35
CA GLY A 508 -5.57 -30.55 7.00
C GLY A 508 -5.43 -29.46 8.04
N ALA A 509 -4.21 -29.35 8.54
CA ALA A 509 -3.80 -28.29 9.43
C ALA A 509 -2.43 -27.78 9.01
N GLY A 510 -2.12 -26.55 9.39
CA GLY A 510 -0.82 -25.95 9.13
C GLY A 510 -0.45 -24.92 10.18
N PHE A 511 0.78 -24.44 10.08
CA PHE A 511 1.24 -23.29 10.82
C PHE A 511 2.16 -22.44 9.95
N GLY A 512 2.28 -21.16 10.28
CA GLY A 512 3.20 -20.25 9.63
C GLY A 512 3.91 -19.33 10.62
N ILE A 513 5.20 -19.10 10.37
CA ILE A 513 6.06 -18.24 11.19
C ILE A 513 6.81 -17.27 10.26
N LEU A 514 6.70 -15.98 10.54
CA LEU A 514 7.54 -14.94 9.95
C LEU A 514 8.89 -14.91 10.66
N THR A 515 9.92 -15.35 9.95
CA THR A 515 11.33 -15.26 10.33
C THR A 515 11.99 -14.04 9.67
N ASN A 516 13.23 -13.73 10.06
CA ASN A 516 14.00 -12.65 9.41
C ASN A 516 14.26 -12.91 7.92
N ALA A 517 14.29 -14.17 7.50
CA ALA A 517 14.50 -14.55 6.10
C ALA A 517 13.19 -14.68 5.31
N GLY A 518 12.02 -14.66 5.97
CA GLY A 518 10.72 -14.83 5.32
C GLY A 518 9.74 -15.69 6.10
N ILE A 519 8.64 -16.07 5.46
CA ILE A 519 7.58 -16.87 6.08
C ILE A 519 7.87 -18.36 5.85
N LEU A 520 8.10 -19.08 6.94
CA LEU A 520 8.10 -20.54 6.96
C LEU A 520 6.69 -21.05 7.18
N ARG A 521 6.22 -21.97 6.33
CA ARG A 521 4.92 -22.62 6.44
C ARG A 521 5.08 -24.13 6.41
N LEU A 522 4.40 -24.82 7.30
CA LEU A 522 4.21 -26.27 7.24
C LEU A 522 2.72 -26.54 7.15
N GLU A 523 2.32 -27.38 6.20
CA GLU A 523 0.94 -27.78 5.98
C GLU A 523 0.90 -29.31 5.86
N VAL A 524 0.00 -29.95 6.60
CA VAL A 524 -0.23 -31.40 6.54
C VAL A 524 -1.68 -31.61 6.15
N VAL A 525 -1.89 -32.17 4.96
CA VAL A 525 -3.21 -32.23 4.32
C VAL A 525 -3.45 -33.63 3.76
N ASN A 526 -4.65 -34.18 3.99
CA ASN A 526 -5.11 -35.44 3.43
C ASN A 526 -6.14 -35.17 2.32
N GLY A 527 -5.83 -35.59 1.09
CA GLY A 527 -6.72 -35.48 -0.07
C GLY A 527 -7.41 -36.80 -0.42
N ARG A 528 -8.66 -36.73 -0.92
CA ARG A 528 -9.46 -37.88 -1.35
C ARG A 528 -10.37 -37.54 -2.54
N PHE A 529 -10.63 -38.53 -3.40
CA PHE A 529 -11.70 -38.48 -4.39
C PHE A 529 -13.04 -38.88 -3.75
N LEU A 530 -14.14 -38.24 -4.14
CA LEU A 530 -15.46 -38.47 -3.53
C LEU A 530 -16.02 -39.87 -3.82
N ASN A 531 -15.82 -40.36 -5.05
CA ASN A 531 -16.46 -41.58 -5.57
C ASN A 531 -15.52 -42.81 -5.62
N SER A 532 -14.30 -42.73 -5.08
CA SER A 532 -13.38 -43.87 -5.11
C SER A 532 -13.66 -44.84 -3.95
N ASN A 533 -14.12 -46.05 -4.27
CA ASN A 533 -14.25 -47.16 -3.31
C ASN A 533 -12.89 -47.63 -2.74
N GLN A 534 -11.78 -47.23 -3.36
CA GLN A 534 -10.43 -47.49 -2.87
C GLN A 534 -9.89 -46.28 -2.11
N GLY A 535 -9.40 -46.53 -0.89
CA GLY A 535 -8.85 -45.52 0.03
C GLY A 535 -7.50 -44.96 -0.40
N ILE A 536 -7.42 -44.34 -1.58
CA ILE A 536 -6.28 -43.49 -1.94
C ILE A 536 -6.42 -42.19 -1.12
N SER A 537 -6.08 -42.29 0.16
CA SER A 537 -5.88 -41.13 1.01
C SER A 537 -4.38 -40.81 0.98
N SER A 538 -3.98 -39.81 0.21
CA SER A 538 -2.61 -39.29 0.27
C SER A 538 -2.55 -38.23 1.37
N THR A 539 -2.04 -38.61 2.55
CA THR A 539 -1.58 -37.61 3.51
C THR A 539 -0.26 -37.06 2.99
N ILE A 540 -0.24 -35.79 2.63
CA ILE A 540 0.95 -35.11 2.15
C ILE A 540 1.31 -34.00 3.12
N ALA A 541 2.56 -34.02 3.57
CA ALA A 541 3.16 -32.92 4.31
C ALA A 541 3.93 -32.02 3.33
N HIS A 542 3.58 -30.74 3.30
CA HIS A 542 4.27 -29.72 2.52
C HIS A 542 4.99 -28.76 3.47
N LEU A 543 6.31 -28.69 3.34
CA LEU A 543 7.12 -27.62 3.93
C LEU A 543 7.40 -26.58 2.85
N ASN A 544 6.95 -25.35 3.06
CA ASN A 544 7.11 -24.24 2.12
C ASN A 544 7.79 -23.07 2.82
N PHE A 545 8.95 -22.66 2.31
CA PHE A 545 9.64 -21.46 2.78
C PHE A 545 9.49 -20.34 1.75
N ARG A 546 8.78 -19.27 2.11
CA ARG A 546 8.64 -18.07 1.27
C ARG A 546 9.58 -16.99 1.79
N ILE A 547 10.70 -16.79 1.09
CA ILE A 547 11.64 -15.72 1.41
C ILE A 547 10.95 -14.36 1.21
N LEU A 548 10.98 -13.49 2.23
CA LEU A 548 10.53 -12.09 2.13
C LEU A 548 11.76 -11.20 2.32
N PHE A 549 12.08 -10.36 1.33
CA PHE A 549 13.20 -9.42 1.41
C PHE A 549 12.75 -8.04 1.84
#